data_AF-A0A2E5VVA9-F1
#
_entry.id   AF-A0A2E5VVA9-F1
#
_cell.length_a   1.000
_cell.length_b   1.000
_cell.length_c   1.000
_cell.angle_alpha   90.00
_cell.angle_beta   90.00
_cell.angle_gamma   90.00
#
_symmetry.space_group_name_H-M   'P 1'
#
loop_
_entity.id
_entity.type
_entity.pdbx_description
1 polymer ?
#
loop_
_entity_poly.entity_id
_entity_poly.type
_entity_poly.pdbx_seq_one_letter_code
_entity_poly.pdbx_strand_id
1 'polypeptide(L)'
;MFCYLLFCWWRFYRKKGKVEKLKDKSAIPYPTQKADHIIRWGLSNKKSLAEISMENEMCWLDKEKNISFLNKILETMLNSIFLGCQTGGELSGGLNVKRRAKLLNNCLLGDSIYGSKYEWMDLIKNQNHELDFVTNWVNCFALAVNEVNASYGKIVIAPTNGAVGVIPAFLMYYLCFKKK
;
A
#
# COMPACT_ATOMS: atom_id res chain seq x y z
N MET A 1 5.96 5.65 -9.64
CA MET A 1 6.41 4.30 -10.04
C MET A 1 5.69 3.21 -9.24
N PHE A 2 4.35 3.24 -9.12
CA PHE A 2 3.60 2.28 -8.28
C PHE A 2 2.27 1.76 -8.87
N CYS A 3 1.90 2.12 -10.10
CA CYS A 3 0.60 1.71 -10.65
C CYS A 3 0.50 0.23 -11.11
N TYR A 4 1.61 -0.49 -11.27
CA TYR A 4 1.58 -1.76 -12.03
C TYR A 4 1.80 -3.06 -11.24
N LEU A 5 1.80 -3.02 -9.90
CA LEU A 5 2.14 -4.21 -9.08
C LEU A 5 1.02 -4.70 -8.14
N LEU A 6 -0.24 -4.36 -8.42
CA LEU A 6 -1.37 -4.69 -7.54
C LEU A 6 -2.18 -5.96 -7.92
N PHE A 7 -1.71 -6.79 -8.84
CA PHE A 7 -2.39 -8.04 -9.20
C PHE A 7 -1.50 -9.26 -9.01
N CYS A 8 -1.75 -10.03 -7.94
CA CYS A 8 -1.70 -11.51 -7.89
C CYS A 8 -1.64 -12.06 -6.44
N TRP A 9 -2.79 -12.23 -5.75
CA TRP A 9 -3.35 -13.52 -5.28
C TRP A 9 -4.60 -13.30 -4.38
N TRP A 10 -5.71 -13.93 -4.78
CA TRP A 10 -7.00 -14.19 -4.08
C TRP A 10 -7.87 -12.98 -3.66
N ARG A 11 -9.07 -12.79 -4.25
CA ARG A 11 -10.31 -13.57 -3.99
C ARG A 11 -11.26 -13.54 -5.22
N PHE A 12 -10.81 -14.03 -6.36
CA PHE A 12 -11.66 -14.24 -7.54
C PHE A 12 -12.31 -15.62 -7.45
N TYR A 13 -13.63 -15.68 -7.29
CA TYR A 13 -14.37 -16.95 -7.30
C TYR A 13 -14.99 -17.19 -8.68
N ARG A 14 -14.58 -18.28 -9.33
CA ARG A 14 -15.26 -18.77 -10.53
C ARG A 14 -16.23 -19.89 -10.13
N LYS A 15 -17.54 -19.67 -10.33
CA LYS A 15 -18.52 -20.76 -10.17
C LYS A 15 -18.30 -21.81 -11.26
N LYS A 16 -18.19 -23.09 -10.89
CA LYS A 16 -18.11 -24.21 -11.84
C LYS A 16 -19.35 -24.16 -12.77
N GLY A 17 -19.13 -24.31 -14.08
CA GLY A 17 -20.20 -24.34 -15.10
C GLY A 17 -20.58 -23.00 -15.73
N LYS A 18 -20.10 -21.86 -15.24
CA LYS A 18 -20.26 -20.55 -15.91
C LYS A 18 -19.05 -20.25 -16.79
N VAL A 19 -19.25 -20.17 -18.09
CA VAL A 19 -18.26 -19.59 -19.02
C VAL A 19 -18.39 -18.08 -18.91
N GLU A 20 -17.42 -17.41 -18.28
CA GLU A 20 -17.37 -15.95 -18.34
C GLU A 20 -16.96 -15.54 -19.76
N LYS A 21 -17.77 -14.69 -20.40
CA LYS A 21 -17.31 -13.95 -21.56
C LYS A 21 -16.15 -13.07 -21.09
N LEU A 22 -14.94 -13.38 -21.55
CA LEU A 22 -13.79 -12.50 -21.37
C LEU A 22 -14.22 -11.13 -21.90
N LYS A 23 -14.19 -10.10 -21.04
CA LYS A 23 -14.38 -8.73 -21.51
C LYS A 23 -13.30 -8.46 -22.55
N ASP A 24 -13.72 -7.97 -23.70
CA ASP A 24 -12.80 -7.68 -24.79
C ASP A 24 -11.78 -6.63 -24.30
N LYS A 25 -10.50 -6.98 -24.40
CA LYS A 25 -9.38 -6.10 -24.01
C LYS A 25 -9.00 -5.15 -25.17
N SER A 26 -9.67 -5.26 -26.32
CA SER A 26 -9.42 -4.45 -27.51
C SER A 26 -9.57 -2.94 -27.29
N ALA A 27 -10.33 -2.51 -26.27
CA ALA A 27 -10.55 -1.10 -25.95
C ALA A 27 -9.43 -0.43 -25.15
N ILE A 28 -8.38 -1.15 -24.73
CA ILE A 28 -7.28 -0.60 -23.93
C ILE A 28 -6.28 0.14 -24.85
N PRO A 29 -6.03 1.45 -24.67
CA PRO A 29 -5.24 2.26 -25.59
C PRO A 29 -3.76 1.87 -25.63
N TYR A 30 -3.19 1.46 -24.48
CA TYR A 30 -1.79 1.07 -24.37
C TYR A 30 -1.63 -0.33 -23.76
N PRO A 31 -1.78 -1.41 -24.56
CA PRO A 31 -1.60 -2.78 -24.07
C PRO A 31 -0.18 -3.03 -23.54
N THR A 32 -0.07 -3.53 -22.30
CA THR A 32 1.18 -3.62 -21.53
C THR A 32 1.54 -5.05 -21.10
N GLN A 33 1.23 -6.05 -21.95
CA GLN A 33 1.45 -7.47 -21.64
C GLN A 33 2.93 -7.85 -21.47
N LYS A 34 3.84 -7.05 -22.05
CA LYS A 34 5.28 -7.23 -21.93
C LYS A 34 5.93 -5.95 -21.40
N ALA A 35 7.04 -6.10 -20.69
CA ALA A 35 7.76 -4.97 -20.08
C ALA A 35 8.27 -3.97 -21.13
N ASP A 36 8.65 -4.42 -22.32
CA ASP A 36 9.09 -3.54 -23.41
C ASP A 36 7.96 -2.67 -23.97
N HIS A 37 6.70 -3.13 -23.91
CA HIS A 37 5.56 -2.36 -24.41
C HIS A 37 5.41 -1.04 -23.63
N ILE A 38 5.49 -1.10 -22.30
CA ILE A 38 5.24 0.08 -21.46
C ILE A 38 6.29 1.18 -21.67
N ILE A 39 7.54 0.76 -21.91
CA ILE A 39 8.66 1.65 -22.22
C ILE A 39 8.43 2.28 -23.60
N ARG A 40 8.10 1.46 -24.61
CA ARG A 40 7.81 1.96 -25.98
C ARG A 40 6.65 2.95 -25.99
N TRP A 41 5.56 2.66 -25.27
CA TRP A 41 4.41 3.55 -25.18
C TRP A 41 4.77 4.87 -24.51
N GLY A 42 5.49 4.82 -23.39
CA GLY A 42 5.93 6.02 -22.68
C GLY A 42 6.81 6.93 -23.55
N LEU A 43 7.80 6.35 -24.24
CA LEU A 43 8.71 7.10 -25.12
C LEU A 43 7.99 7.68 -26.34
N SER A 44 7.18 6.88 -27.04
CA SER A 44 6.52 7.31 -28.28
C SER A 44 5.45 8.38 -28.04
N ASN A 45 4.78 8.34 -26.89
CA ASN A 45 3.72 9.28 -26.54
C ASN A 45 4.21 10.44 -25.65
N LYS A 46 5.50 10.45 -25.26
CA LYS A 46 6.07 11.39 -24.27
C LYS A 46 5.29 11.42 -22.95
N LYS A 47 4.86 10.23 -22.49
CA LYS A 47 4.06 10.04 -21.27
C LYS A 47 4.84 9.23 -20.25
N SER A 48 4.64 9.56 -18.98
CA SER A 48 5.13 8.77 -17.86
C SER A 48 4.38 7.45 -17.72
N LEU A 49 4.99 6.51 -16.99
CA LEU A 49 4.36 5.23 -16.64
C LEU A 49 2.99 5.40 -15.98
N ALA A 50 2.84 6.42 -15.13
CA ALA A 50 1.59 6.69 -14.41
C ALA A 50 0.50 7.21 -15.34
N GLU A 51 0.85 8.05 -16.32
CA GLU A 51 -0.10 8.58 -17.31
C GLU A 51 -0.60 7.47 -18.23
N ILE A 52 0.31 6.62 -18.75
CA ILE A 52 -0.05 5.43 -19.53
C ILE A 52 -0.99 4.51 -18.72
N SER A 53 -0.70 4.29 -17.44
CA SER A 53 -1.57 3.50 -16.57
C SER A 53 -2.95 4.14 -16.40
N MET A 54 -3.00 5.45 -16.16
CA MET A 54 -4.26 6.16 -15.94
C MET A 54 -5.13 6.12 -17.20
N GLU A 55 -4.55 6.32 -18.38
CA GLU A 55 -5.30 6.26 -19.63
C GLU A 55 -5.84 4.86 -19.93
N ASN A 56 -5.10 3.81 -19.57
CA ASN A 56 -5.62 2.45 -19.63
C ASN A 56 -6.78 2.23 -18.66
N GLU A 57 -6.69 2.73 -17.42
CA GLU A 57 -7.77 2.60 -16.42
C GLU A 57 -9.01 3.43 -16.78
N MET A 58 -8.83 4.51 -17.54
CA MET A 58 -9.91 5.38 -18.02
C MET A 58 -10.87 4.68 -19.01
N CYS A 59 -10.51 3.51 -19.54
CA CYS A 59 -11.41 2.67 -20.33
C CYS A 59 -12.57 2.08 -19.51
N TRP A 60 -12.42 1.99 -18.18
CA TRP A 60 -13.43 1.39 -17.31
C TRP A 60 -14.10 2.40 -16.38
N LEU A 61 -13.35 3.40 -15.92
CA LEU A 61 -13.81 4.37 -14.93
C LEU A 61 -13.25 5.76 -15.23
N ASP A 62 -14.06 6.80 -14.99
CA ASP A 62 -13.62 8.18 -15.14
C ASP A 62 -12.42 8.50 -14.24
N LYS A 63 -11.57 9.43 -14.69
CA LYS A 63 -10.35 9.83 -13.98
C LYS A 63 -10.61 10.23 -12.52
N GLU A 64 -11.68 10.98 -12.26
CA GLU A 64 -12.05 11.42 -10.91
C GLU A 64 -12.42 10.24 -10.00
N LYS A 65 -13.13 9.25 -10.51
CA LYS A 65 -13.49 8.03 -9.78
C LYS A 65 -12.24 7.20 -9.46
N ASN A 66 -11.32 7.09 -10.42
CA ASN A 66 -10.02 6.43 -10.20
C ASN A 66 -9.22 7.12 -9.10
N ILE A 67 -9.11 8.45 -9.13
CA ILE A 67 -8.40 9.22 -8.10
C ILE A 67 -9.09 9.05 -6.73
N SER A 68 -10.42 9.15 -6.67
CA SER A 68 -11.19 8.93 -5.43
C SER A 68 -10.95 7.53 -4.85
N PHE A 69 -10.90 6.51 -5.71
CA PHE A 69 -10.63 5.14 -5.29
C PHE A 69 -9.19 4.96 -4.78
N LEU A 70 -8.20 5.54 -5.46
CA LEU A 70 -6.81 5.55 -5.01
C LEU A 70 -6.66 6.24 -3.65
N ASN A 71 -7.37 7.35 -3.42
CA ASN A 71 -7.39 8.02 -2.11
C ASN A 71 -7.98 7.11 -1.01
N LYS A 72 -9.06 6.37 -1.31
CA LYS A 72 -9.62 5.38 -0.36
C LYS A 72 -8.63 4.26 -0.03
N ILE A 73 -7.87 3.79 -1.03
CA ILE A 73 -6.80 2.81 -0.84
C ILE A 73 -5.72 3.39 0.08
N LEU A 74 -5.20 4.57 -0.25
CA LEU A 74 -4.19 5.27 0.53
C LEU A 74 -4.64 5.45 1.99
N GLU A 75 -5.83 5.99 2.22
CA GLU A 75 -6.37 6.20 3.56
C GLU A 75 -6.50 4.89 4.34
N THR A 76 -6.94 3.81 3.69
CA THR A 76 -7.05 2.49 4.34
C THR A 76 -5.67 1.93 4.69
N MET A 77 -4.67 2.10 3.83
CA MET A 77 -3.28 1.73 4.11
C MET A 77 -2.75 2.51 5.32
N LEU A 78 -2.87 3.84 5.33
CA LEU A 78 -2.42 4.69 6.44
C LEU A 78 -3.12 4.35 7.76
N ASN A 79 -4.44 4.12 7.71
CA ASN A 79 -5.20 3.72 8.90
C ASN A 79 -4.74 2.37 9.45
N SER A 80 -4.43 1.39 8.58
CA SER A 80 -3.94 0.08 9.02
C SER A 80 -2.57 0.18 9.70
N ILE A 81 -1.67 1.03 9.19
CA ILE A 81 -0.36 1.29 9.83
C ILE A 81 -0.57 1.92 11.21
N PHE A 82 -1.35 3.01 11.27
CA PHE A 82 -1.60 3.72 12.51
C PHE A 82 -2.22 2.81 13.57
N LEU A 83 -3.25 2.02 13.20
CA LEU A 83 -3.88 1.06 14.10
C LEU A 83 -2.89 0.02 14.62
N GLY A 84 -2.03 -0.54 13.76
CA GLY A 84 -1.01 -1.51 14.17
C GLY A 84 0.00 -0.91 15.14
N CYS A 85 0.42 0.34 14.94
CA CYS A 85 1.30 1.05 15.87
C CYS A 85 0.65 1.37 17.22
N GLN A 86 -0.69 1.43 17.30
CA GLN A 86 -1.41 1.66 18.57
C GLN A 86 -1.80 0.39 19.32
N THR A 87 -1.89 -0.73 18.61
CA THR A 87 -2.44 -1.98 19.16
C THR A 87 -1.32 -2.83 19.75
N GLY A 88 -1.36 -3.00 21.07
CA GLY A 88 -0.45 -3.89 21.80
C GLY A 88 -1.06 -5.26 22.06
N GLY A 89 -0.36 -6.10 22.81
CA GLY A 89 -0.83 -7.44 23.21
C GLY A 89 -0.30 -8.54 22.30
N GLU A 90 -1.05 -9.63 22.19
CA GLU A 90 -0.66 -10.83 21.45
C GLU A 90 -1.56 -11.04 20.24
N LEU A 91 -1.01 -11.69 19.20
CA LEU A 91 -1.74 -12.04 17.99
C LEU A 91 -2.61 -13.28 18.24
N SER A 92 -3.81 -13.23 17.66
CA SER A 92 -4.70 -14.39 17.56
C SER A 92 -4.06 -15.52 16.76
N GLY A 93 -4.30 -16.78 17.16
CA GLY A 93 -3.83 -17.96 16.42
C GLY A 93 -3.12 -19.03 17.25
N GLY A 94 -3.07 -18.88 18.58
CA GLY A 94 -2.56 -19.93 19.49
C GLY A 94 -1.03 -20.12 19.48
N LEU A 95 -0.29 -19.25 18.79
CA LEU A 95 1.18 -19.28 18.70
C LEU A 95 1.86 -18.31 19.68
N ASN A 96 1.10 -17.63 20.55
CA ASN A 96 1.59 -16.67 21.55
C ASN A 96 2.57 -15.62 20.99
N VAL A 97 2.30 -15.14 19.76
CA VAL A 97 3.16 -14.16 19.09
C VAL A 97 2.82 -12.77 19.60
N LYS A 98 3.78 -12.10 20.23
CA LYS A 98 3.61 -10.72 20.72
C LYS A 98 3.62 -9.71 19.57
N ARG A 99 2.77 -8.69 19.67
CA ARG A 99 2.79 -7.52 18.80
C ARG A 99 4.02 -6.68 19.10
N ARG A 100 4.78 -6.35 18.06
CA ARG A 100 6.05 -5.62 18.13
C ARG A 100 5.92 -4.20 17.62
N ALA A 101 5.00 -3.93 16.69
CA ALA A 101 4.86 -2.62 16.07
C ALA A 101 4.64 -1.50 17.09
N LYS A 102 3.76 -1.70 18.08
CA LYS A 102 3.53 -0.72 19.15
C LYS A 102 4.77 -0.41 19.98
N LEU A 103 5.51 -1.46 20.36
CA LEU A 103 6.74 -1.30 21.16
C LEU A 103 7.79 -0.50 20.39
N LEU A 104 7.97 -0.82 19.10
CA LEU A 104 8.92 -0.12 18.24
C LEU A 104 8.49 1.34 18.00
N ASN A 105 7.20 1.58 17.74
CA ASN A 105 6.65 2.93 17.62
C ASN A 105 6.92 3.79 18.86
N ASN A 106 6.68 3.24 20.06
CA ASN A 106 6.94 3.95 21.31
C ASN A 106 8.44 4.20 21.52
N CYS A 107 9.29 3.23 21.19
CA CYS A 107 10.74 3.41 21.27
C CYS A 107 11.25 4.51 20.33
N LEU A 108 10.69 4.61 19.13
CA LEU A 108 11.10 5.61 18.14
C LEU A 108 10.57 7.01 18.45
N LEU A 109 9.35 7.13 19.00
CA LEU A 109 8.74 8.42 19.34
C LEU A 109 9.15 8.95 20.72
N GLY A 110 9.66 8.10 21.61
CA GLY A 110 9.97 8.49 22.99
C GLY A 110 8.73 9.01 23.73
N ASP A 111 8.88 10.14 24.43
CA ASP A 111 7.83 10.77 25.23
C ASP A 111 6.86 11.65 24.42
N SER A 112 6.88 11.55 23.08
CA SER A 112 6.03 12.37 22.22
C SER A 112 4.56 11.98 22.35
N ILE A 113 3.69 12.98 22.52
CA ILE A 113 2.23 12.81 22.64
C ILE A 113 1.56 13.22 21.33
N TYR A 114 0.57 12.45 20.88
CA TYR A 114 -0.24 12.73 19.70
C TYR A 114 -1.66 12.21 19.90
N GLY A 115 -2.66 12.97 19.44
CA GLY A 115 -4.07 12.60 19.51
C GLY A 115 -4.66 12.09 18.20
N SER A 116 -3.99 12.37 17.08
CA SER A 116 -4.48 12.00 15.75
C SER A 116 -3.41 11.30 14.89
N LYS A 117 -3.87 10.57 13.88
CA LYS A 117 -3.01 9.95 12.86
C LYS A 117 -2.11 10.98 12.17
N TYR A 118 -2.62 12.17 11.89
CA TYR A 118 -1.87 13.20 11.17
C TYR A 118 -0.81 13.85 12.06
N GLU A 119 -1.12 14.13 13.33
CA GLU A 119 -0.10 14.56 14.32
C GLU A 119 1.00 13.51 14.49
N TRP A 120 0.62 12.23 14.57
CA TRP A 120 1.58 11.12 14.61
C TRP A 120 2.50 11.11 13.38
N MET A 121 1.95 11.32 12.18
CA MET A 121 2.75 11.41 10.95
C MET A 121 3.68 12.63 10.92
N ASP A 122 3.23 13.77 11.46
CA ASP A 122 4.03 14.99 11.52
C ASP A 122 5.19 14.87 12.51
N LEU A 123 5.00 14.19 13.64
CA LEU A 123 6.10 13.82 14.53
C LEU A 123 7.16 13.00 13.81
N ILE A 124 6.75 11.99 13.03
CA ILE A 124 7.66 11.14 12.25
C ILE A 124 8.46 11.96 11.22
N LYS A 125 7.80 12.88 10.50
CA LYS A 125 8.45 13.77 9.52
C LYS A 125 9.54 14.65 10.13
N ASN A 126 9.39 15.01 11.40
CA ASN A 126 10.32 15.89 12.11
C ASN A 126 11.45 15.13 12.82
N GLN A 127 11.52 13.81 12.68
CA GLN A 127 12.59 13.01 13.27
C GLN A 127 13.88 13.01 12.43
N ASN A 128 14.91 12.34 12.94
CA ASN A 128 16.16 12.15 12.23
C ASN A 128 15.95 11.34 10.93
N HIS A 129 16.59 11.78 9.84
CA HIS A 129 16.59 11.12 8.53
C HIS A 129 17.82 10.23 8.30
N GLU A 130 18.56 9.89 9.36
CA GLU A 130 19.61 8.87 9.33
C GLU A 130 19.06 7.51 8.91
N LEU A 131 19.88 6.75 8.18
CA LEU A 131 19.46 5.50 7.54
C LEU A 131 18.92 4.48 8.55
N ASP A 132 19.54 4.36 9.72
CA ASP A 132 19.12 3.41 10.75
C ASP A 132 17.75 3.78 11.33
N PHE A 133 17.52 5.06 11.60
CA PHE A 133 16.22 5.58 12.05
C PHE A 133 15.12 5.32 11.04
N VAL A 134 15.39 5.66 9.77
CA VAL A 134 14.46 5.44 8.66
C VAL A 134 14.14 3.95 8.50
N THR A 135 15.15 3.09 8.58
CA THR A 135 14.99 1.63 8.45
C THR A 135 14.14 1.06 9.57
N ASN A 136 14.35 1.52 10.81
CA ASN A 136 13.52 1.14 11.95
C ASN A 136 12.06 1.56 11.77
N TRP A 137 11.80 2.75 11.24
CA TRP A 137 10.43 3.17 10.91
C TRP A 137 9.79 2.34 9.82
N VAL A 138 10.51 2.06 8.71
CA VAL A 138 10.00 1.20 7.64
C VAL A 138 9.64 -0.19 8.17
N ASN A 139 10.50 -0.77 9.01
CA ASN A 139 10.22 -2.04 9.69
C ASN A 139 8.99 -1.95 10.60
N CYS A 140 8.86 -0.86 11.36
CA CYS A 140 7.69 -0.59 12.21
C CYS A 140 6.40 -0.57 11.40
N PHE A 141 6.37 0.15 10.27
CA PHE A 141 5.19 0.24 9.42
C PHE A 141 4.82 -1.11 8.81
N ALA A 142 5.80 -1.87 8.32
CA ALA A 142 5.56 -3.19 7.73
C ALA A 142 5.01 -4.18 8.78
N LEU A 143 5.57 -4.17 9.99
CA LEU A 143 5.07 -4.98 11.11
C LEU A 143 3.64 -4.59 11.48
N ALA A 144 3.35 -3.29 11.58
CA ALA A 144 2.04 -2.78 11.96
C ALA A 144 0.93 -3.33 11.05
N VAL A 145 1.10 -3.25 9.72
CA VAL A 145 0.09 -3.74 8.77
C VAL A 145 -0.04 -5.27 8.83
N ASN A 146 1.08 -5.99 8.94
CA ASN A 146 1.06 -7.45 9.02
C ASN A 146 0.38 -7.94 10.31
N GLU A 147 0.57 -7.24 11.42
CA GLU A 147 -0.09 -7.52 12.69
C GLU A 147 -1.59 -7.19 12.68
N VAL A 148 -2.01 -6.15 11.95
CA VAL A 148 -3.43 -5.86 11.72
C VAL A 148 -4.07 -6.95 10.86
N ASN A 149 -3.39 -7.39 9.80
CA ASN A 149 -3.85 -8.49 8.96
C ASN A 149 -3.99 -9.80 9.75
N ALA A 150 -3.02 -10.12 10.62
CA ALA A 150 -3.05 -11.33 11.46
C ALA A 150 -4.18 -11.33 12.51
N SER A 151 -4.76 -10.17 12.82
CA SER A 151 -5.93 -10.04 13.69
C SER A 151 -7.21 -9.65 12.95
N TYR A 152 -7.30 -10.00 11.66
CA TYR A 152 -8.50 -9.81 10.84
C TYR A 152 -8.95 -8.33 10.70
N GLY A 153 -8.03 -7.39 10.91
CA GLY A 153 -8.31 -5.97 10.73
C GLY A 153 -8.48 -5.59 9.26
N LYS A 154 -9.02 -4.39 9.03
CA LYS A 154 -9.21 -3.85 7.68
C LYS A 154 -7.85 -3.47 7.07
N ILE A 155 -7.50 -4.11 5.96
CA ILE A 155 -6.23 -3.93 5.23
C ILE A 155 -6.45 -3.79 3.72
N VAL A 156 -5.46 -3.24 3.02
CA VAL A 156 -5.40 -3.25 1.55
C VAL A 156 -4.33 -4.23 1.10
N ILE A 157 -4.76 -5.22 0.31
CA ILE A 157 -3.90 -6.26 -0.25
C ILE A 157 -2.94 -5.66 -1.28
N ALA A 158 -1.65 -6.04 -1.24
CA ALA A 158 -0.67 -5.51 -2.18
C ALA A 158 0.59 -6.41 -2.36
N PRO A 159 0.63 -7.35 -3.33
CA PRO A 159 -0.48 -7.90 -4.13
C PRO A 159 -1.20 -9.06 -3.45
N THR A 160 -0.71 -9.54 -2.30
CA THR A 160 -1.27 -10.65 -1.52
C THR A 160 -1.43 -10.26 -0.05
N ASN A 161 -2.21 -11.01 0.72
CA ASN A 161 -2.32 -10.81 2.16
C ASN A 161 -0.98 -11.01 2.89
N GLY A 162 -0.11 -11.89 2.37
CA GLY A 162 1.21 -12.14 2.96
C GLY A 162 2.21 -10.99 2.73
N ALA A 163 2.02 -10.21 1.67
CA ALA A 163 2.89 -9.09 1.31
C ALA A 163 2.30 -7.71 1.65
N VAL A 164 1.15 -7.69 2.35
CA VAL A 164 0.34 -6.50 2.63
C VAL A 164 1.12 -5.32 3.22
N GLY A 165 2.14 -5.58 4.04
CA GLY A 165 2.91 -4.52 4.71
C GLY A 165 3.93 -3.78 3.84
N VAL A 166 4.31 -4.31 2.68
CA VAL A 166 5.44 -3.75 1.88
C VAL A 166 5.08 -2.40 1.25
N ILE A 167 4.00 -2.35 0.47
CA ILE A 167 3.58 -1.11 -0.22
C ILE A 167 3.22 0.01 0.75
N PRO A 168 2.44 -0.22 1.83
CA PRO A 168 2.13 0.80 2.82
C PRO A 168 3.38 1.35 3.53
N ALA A 169 4.33 0.48 3.88
CA ALA A 169 5.58 0.91 4.53
C ALA A 169 6.43 1.80 3.62
N PHE A 170 6.57 1.42 2.35
CA PHE A 170 7.27 2.24 1.36
C PHE A 170 6.58 3.59 1.14
N LEU A 171 5.25 3.61 1.10
CA LEU A 171 4.47 4.83 0.93
C LEU A 171 4.67 5.78 2.12
N MET A 172 4.65 5.27 3.35
CA MET A 172 4.98 6.05 4.54
C MET A 172 6.42 6.57 4.49
N TYR A 173 7.39 5.76 4.05
CA TYR A 173 8.75 6.24 3.85
C TYR A 173 8.80 7.44 2.90
N TYR A 174 8.11 7.34 1.76
CA TYR A 174 8.06 8.41 0.78
C TYR A 174 7.39 9.68 1.34
N LEU A 175 6.33 9.53 2.13
CA LEU A 175 5.58 10.66 2.72
C LEU A 175 6.31 11.33 3.89
N CYS A 176 7.08 10.58 4.67
CA CYS A 176 7.71 11.08 5.89
C CYS A 176 9.18 11.47 5.71
N PHE A 177 9.95 10.72 4.91
CA PHE A 177 11.41 10.82 4.91
C PHE A 177 12.04 11.24 3.60
N LYS A 178 11.33 11.16 2.47
CA LYS A 178 11.87 11.59 1.18
C LYS A 178 12.12 13.10 1.21
N LYS A 179 13.38 13.50 1.06
CA LYS A 179 13.77 14.91 0.85
C LYS A 179 13.10 15.42 -0.43
N LYS A 180 12.45 16.58 -0.34
CA LYS A 180 11.93 17.30 -1.50
C LYS A 180 13.06 17.82 -2.36
#